data_AF-A0A317YLQ7-F1
#
_entry.id   AF-A0A317YLQ7-F1
#
_cell.length_a   1.000
_cell.length_b   1.000
_cell.length_c   1.000
_cell.angle_alpha   90.00
_cell.angle_beta   90.00
_cell.angle_gamma   90.00
#
_symmetry.space_group_name_H-M   'P 1'
#
loop_
_entity.id
_entity.type
_entity.pdbx_description
1 polymer ?
#
loop_
_entity_poly.entity_id
_entity_poly.type
_entity_poly.pdbx_seq_one_letter_code
_entity_poly.pdbx_strand_id
1 'polypeptide(L)' 'ENVSYMDSTGLGLFVGTLKALNQNDKELYILGVSDRIGRLFEITGLKDLMHVNEGTEVE' A
#
# COMPACT_ATOMS: atom_id res chain seq x y z
N GLU A 1 -15.70 1.75 7.60
CA GLU A 1 -16.10 2.10 6.21
C GLU A 1 -15.07 1.55 5.25
N ASN A 2 -15.49 1.02 4.10
CA ASN A 2 -14.59 0.41 3.12
C ASN A 2 -13.97 1.49 2.22
N VAL A 3 -12.64 1.53 2.14
CA VAL A 3 -11.93 2.48 1.26
C VAL A 3 -12.16 2.06 -0.19
N SER A 4 -12.92 2.87 -0.92
CA SER A 4 -13.33 2.60 -2.31
C SER A 4 -12.55 3.40 -3.35
N TYR A 5 -11.76 4.38 -2.91
CA TYR A 5 -10.96 5.25 -3.76
C TYR A 5 -9.77 5.84 -3.01
N MET A 6 -8.69 6.10 -3.74
CA MET A 6 -7.51 6.83 -3.28
C MET A 6 -6.96 7.63 -4.47
N ASP A 7 -6.54 8.86 -4.22
CA ASP A 7 -5.91 9.74 -5.20
C ASP A 7 -4.39 9.81 -5.02
N SER A 8 -3.73 10.71 -5.75
CA SER A 8 -2.29 10.92 -5.66
C SER A 8 -1.81 11.38 -4.28
N THR A 9 -2.65 12.08 -3.51
CA THR A 9 -2.31 12.55 -2.17
C THR A 9 -2.22 11.37 -1.21
N GLY A 10 -3.20 10.45 -1.28
CA GLY A 10 -3.17 9.22 -0.50
C GLY A 10 -1.98 8.34 -0.87
N LEU A 11 -1.70 8.16 -2.16
CA LEU A 11 -0.53 7.42 -2.62
C LEU A 11 0.79 8.05 -2.14
N GLY A 12 0.87 9.39 -2.14
CA GLY A 12 2.03 10.13 -1.64
C GLY A 12 2.32 9.90 -0.17
N LEU A 13 1.27 9.75 0.66
CA LEU A 13 1.42 9.37 2.07
C LEU A 13 2.12 8.01 2.21
N PHE A 14 1.67 6.99 1.47
CA PHE A 14 2.27 5.65 1.52
C PHE A 14 3.73 5.63 1.02
N VAL A 15 4.05 6.41 -0.02
CA VAL A 15 5.44 6.56 -0.49
C VAL A 15 6.32 7.18 0.60
N GLY A 16 5.83 8.23 1.28
CA GLY A 16 6.55 8.85 2.40
C GLY A 16 6.77 7.88 3.56
N THR A 17 5.73 7.14 3.94
CA THR A 17 5.80 6.12 4.99
C THR A 17 6.76 4.99 4.63
N LEU A 18 6.69 4.47 3.40
CA LEU A 18 7.61 3.43 2.91
C LEU A 18 9.07 3.89 3.02
N LYS A 19 9.36 5.12 2.59
CA LYS A 19 10.72 5.67 2.67
C LYS A 19 11.22 5.74 4.11
N ALA A 20 10.37 6.18 5.05
CA ALA A 20 10.73 6.26 6.46
C ALA A 20 10.95 4.88 7.09
N LEU A 21 10.13 3.88 6.73
CA LEU A 21 10.28 2.50 7.20
C LEU A 21 11.55 1.84 6.66
N ASN A 22 11.84 1.99 5.37
CA ASN A 22 13.06 1.48 4.74
C ASN A 22 14.33 2.06 5.37
N GLN A 23 14.31 3.32 5.82
CA GLN A 23 15.43 3.93 6.54
C GLN A 23 15.70 3.32 7.92
N ASN A 24 14.74 2.55 8.45
CA ASN A 24 14.81 1.92 9.76
C ASN A 24 14.75 0.38 9.64
N ASP A 25 15.04 -0.17 8.46
CA ASP A 25 14.98 -1.60 8.15
C ASP A 25 13.63 -2.23 8.56
N LYS A 26 12.53 -1.54 8.23
CA LYS A 26 11.15 -1.98 8.45
C LYS A 26 10.42 -2.15 7.13
N GLU A 27 9.49 -3.09 7.13
CA GLU A 27 8.63 -3.40 6.00
C GLU A 27 7.24 -2.76 6.18
N LEU A 28 6.58 -2.45 5.07
CA LEU A 28 5.22 -1.91 5.04
C LEU A 28 4.23 -2.95 4.50
N TYR A 29 3.24 -3.29 5.31
CA TYR A 29 2.15 -4.18 4.96
C TYR A 29 0.83 -3.42 4.91
N ILE A 30 0.17 -3.48 3.75
CA ILE A 30 -1.17 -2.94 3.49
C ILE A 30 -2.08 -4.14 3.25
N LEU A 31 -2.96 -4.41 4.22
CA LEU A 31 -3.82 -5.59 4.25
C LEU A 31 -5.28 -5.20 4.06
N GLY A 32 -6.11 -6.13 3.60
CA GLY A 32 -7.54 -5.93 3.42
C GLY A 32 -7.90 -4.90 2.35
N VAL A 33 -7.06 -4.73 1.32
CA VAL A 33 -7.38 -3.81 0.22
C VAL A 33 -8.51 -4.37 -0.63
N SER A 34 -9.38 -3.50 -1.14
CA SER A 34 -10.32 -3.89 -2.20
C SER A 34 -9.59 -4.06 -3.53
N ASP A 35 -10.14 -4.85 -4.45
CA ASP A 35 -9.58 -5.09 -5.80
C ASP A 35 -9.19 -3.79 -6.52
N ARG A 36 -10.03 -2.76 -6.37
CA ARG A 36 -9.80 -1.45 -6.98
C ARG A 36 -8.58 -0.75 -6.37
N ILE A 37 -8.43 -0.79 -5.05
CA ILE A 37 -7.28 -0.20 -4.36
C ILE A 37 -6.02 -1.02 -4.65
N GLY A 38 -6.10 -2.35 -4.62
CA GLY A 38 -5.01 -3.23 -5.01
C GLY A 38 -4.51 -2.94 -6.43
N ARG A 39 -5.43 -2.79 -7.39
CA ARG A 39 -5.09 -2.40 -8.77
C ARG A 39 -4.47 -1.02 -8.86
N LEU A 40 -4.87 -0.06 -8.01
CA LEU A 40 -4.24 1.26 -7.98
C LEU A 40 -2.75 1.17 -7.59
N PHE A 41 -2.43 0.36 -6.58
CA PHE A 41 -1.03 0.10 -6.21
C PHE A 41 -0.26 -0.66 -7.29
N GLU A 42 -0.92 -1.56 -8.02
CA GLU A 42 -0.33 -2.30 -9.14
C GLU A 42 0.02 -1.37 -10.32
N ILE A 43 -0.93 -0.57 -10.81
CA ILE A 43 -0.69 0.30 -11.99
C ILE A 43 0.31 1.42 -11.70
N THR A 44 0.49 1.79 -10.43
CA THR A 44 1.47 2.78 -10.00
C THR A 44 2.86 2.19 -9.76
N GLY A 45 3.00 0.86 -9.83
CA GLY A 45 4.24 0.13 -9.53
C GLY A 45 4.61 0.10 -8.05
N LEU A 46 3.75 0.63 -7.17
CA LEU A 46 3.99 0.67 -5.74
C LEU A 46 3.86 -0.71 -5.09
N LYS A 47 3.06 -1.60 -5.67
CA LYS A 47 2.90 -2.99 -5.21
C LYS A 47 4.22 -3.79 -5.28
N ASP A 48 5.16 -3.39 -6.13
CA ASP A 48 6.48 -4.05 -6.23
C ASP A 48 7.45 -3.61 -5.12
N LEU A 49 7.10 -2.56 -4.38
CA LEU A 49 7.96 -1.93 -3.37
C LEU A 49 7.49 -2.17 -1.93
N MET A 50 6.29 -2.72 -1.73
CA MET A 50 5.66 -2.94 -0.42
C MET A 50 4.69 -4.13 -0.49
N HIS A 51 4.25 -4.65 0.65
CA HIS A 51 3.35 -5.79 0.70
C HIS A 51 1.89 -5.30 0.64
N VAL A 52 1.18 -5.58 -0.46
CA VAL A 52 -0.23 -5.19 -0.65
C VAL A 52 -1.09 -6.42 -0.90
N ASN A 53 -1.93 -6.77 0.08
CA ASN A 53 -2.71 -8.01 0.10
C ASN A 53 -4.21 -7.74 0.33
N GLU A 54 -5.04 -8.54 -0.33
CA GLU A 54 -6.50 -8.58 -0.09
C GLU A 54 -6.83 -9.28 1.23
N GLY A 55 -5.97 -10.21 1.67
CA GLY A 55 -6.06 -10.86 2.98
C GLY A 55 -5.81 -9.89 4.13
N THR A 56 -6.28 -10.26 5.33
CA THR A 56 -6.16 -9.44 6.55
C THR A 56 -5.03 -9.89 7.47
N GLU A 57 -4.25 -10.88 7.07
CA GLU A 57 -3.16 -11.46 7.85
C GLU A 57 -1.81 -11.23 7.15
N VAL A 58 -0.76 -11.12 7.95
CA VAL A 58 0.62 -11.12 7.46
C VAL A 58 1.02 -12.58 7.33
N GLU A 59 1.19 -13.05 6.09
CA GLU A 59 1.81 -14.35 5.81
C GLU A 59 3.33 -14.31 6.01
#